data_AF-A0A838CR85-F1
#
_entry.id   AF-A0A838CR85-F1
#
_cell.length_a   1.000
_cell.length_b   1.000
_cell.length_c   1.000
_cell.angle_alpha   90.00
_cell.angle_beta   90.00
_cell.angle_gamma   90.00
#
_symmetry.space_group_name_H-M   'P 1'
#
loop_
_entity.id
_entity.type
_entity.pdbx_description
1 polymer ?
#
loop_
_entity_poly.entity_id
_entity_poly.type
_entity_poly.pdbx_seq_one_letter_code
_entity_poly.pdbx_strand_id
1 'polypeptide(L)'
;MEVMILKELYSYQIQFHQPLTTKQVMKMHKLISANNHQMYLHQGQLIADAGHLPKLMSFFLFMDMDQPIILIIDGENVEVSYNELEKCWEEHIANTSCRKKYTESMMNANTSIIV
;
A
#
# COMPACT_ATOMS: atom_id res chain seq x y z
N MET A 1 29.56 5.65 -3.14
CA MET A 1 28.71 4.62 -3.75
C MET A 1 27.38 5.28 -3.98
N GLU A 2 27.06 5.67 -5.22
CA GLU A 2 25.75 6.23 -5.54
C GLU A 2 24.71 5.13 -5.35
N VAL A 3 23.79 5.33 -4.41
CA VAL A 3 22.60 4.50 -4.31
C VAL A 3 21.74 4.92 -5.49
N MET A 4 21.69 4.09 -6.55
CA MET A 4 20.69 4.27 -7.59
C MET A 4 19.33 4.11 -6.93
N ILE A 5 18.61 5.22 -6.85
CA ILE A 5 17.22 5.28 -6.44
C ILE A 5 16.41 4.57 -7.52
N LEU A 6 16.03 3.32 -7.27
CA LEU A 6 15.21 2.56 -8.20
C LEU A 6 13.75 2.76 -7.82
N LYS A 7 12.97 3.35 -8.72
CA LYS A 7 11.53 3.50 -8.51
C LYS A 7 10.84 2.14 -8.71
N GLU A 8 9.93 1.80 -7.80
CA GLU A 8 9.24 0.52 -7.74
C GLU A 8 7.74 0.72 -7.54
N LEU A 9 6.93 -0.19 -8.09
CA LEU A 9 5.49 -0.23 -7.89
C LEU A 9 5.06 -1.65 -7.51
N TYR A 10 4.74 -1.87 -6.25
CA TYR A 10 4.32 -3.19 -5.77
C TYR A 10 2.83 -3.16 -5.38
N SER A 11 2.17 -4.29 -5.58
CA SER A 11 0.79 -4.48 -5.17
C SER A 11 0.65 -5.72 -4.30
N TYR A 12 -0.10 -5.57 -3.22
CA TYR A 12 -0.33 -6.58 -2.20
C TYR A 12 -1.82 -6.79 -2.02
N GLN A 13 -2.23 -8.04 -1.82
CA GLN A 13 -3.56 -8.38 -1.36
C GLN A 13 -3.48 -8.68 0.13
N ILE A 14 -4.31 -8.02 0.94
CA ILE A 14 -4.29 -8.16 2.40
C ILE A 14 -5.69 -8.50 2.87
N GLN A 15 -5.82 -9.65 3.54
CA GLN A 15 -7.03 -10.03 4.26
C GLN A 15 -6.84 -9.70 5.73
N PHE A 16 -7.75 -8.93 6.31
CA PHE A 16 -7.79 -8.72 7.75
C PHE A 16 -8.74 -9.72 8.41
N HIS A 17 -8.42 -10.17 9.63
CA HIS A 17 -9.37 -10.92 10.47
C HIS A 17 -10.04 -10.03 11.53
N GLN A 18 -9.55 -8.79 11.70
CA GLN A 18 -10.17 -7.78 12.55
C GLN A 18 -9.86 -6.36 12.03
N PRO A 19 -10.74 -5.37 12.25
CA PRO A 19 -10.51 -4.00 11.78
C PRO A 19 -9.23 -3.40 12.35
N LEU A 20 -8.57 -2.53 11.57
CA LEU A 20 -7.46 -1.73 12.10
C LEU A 20 -7.96 -0.72 13.13
N THR A 21 -7.17 -0.52 14.17
CA THR A 21 -7.39 0.59 15.11
C THR A 21 -7.05 1.92 14.45
N THR A 22 -7.66 3.01 14.91
CA THR A 22 -7.29 4.38 14.50
C THR A 22 -5.78 4.62 14.63
N LYS A 23 -5.14 4.08 15.69
CA LYS A 23 -3.70 4.19 15.89
C LYS A 23 -2.90 3.56 14.75
N GLN A 24 -3.33 2.42 14.21
CA GLN A 24 -2.67 1.75 13.09
C GLN A 24 -2.86 2.49 11.77
N VAL A 25 -4.08 3.01 11.54
CA VAL A 25 -4.34 3.85 10.37
C VAL A 25 -3.49 5.12 10.40
N MET A 26 -3.35 5.74 11.57
CA MET A 26 -2.47 6.91 11.75
C MET A 26 -0.98 6.57 11.58
N LYS A 27 -0.54 5.37 11.97
CA LYS A 27 0.84 4.93 11.73
C LYS A 27 1.13 4.79 10.24
N MET A 28 0.20 4.21 9.47
CA MET A 28 0.30 4.13 8.01
C MET A 28 0.43 5.52 7.39
N HIS A 29 -0.48 6.45 7.74
CA HIS A 29 -0.45 7.82 7.22
C HIS A 29 0.89 8.53 7.47
N LYS A 30 1.46 8.35 8.67
CA LYS A 30 2.78 8.88 9.03
C LYS A 30 3.92 8.25 8.24
N LEU A 31 3.90 6.93 8.05
CA LEU A 31 4.92 6.20 7.29
C LEU A 31 5.00 6.72 5.85
N ILE A 32 3.85 6.91 5.22
CA ILE A 32 3.76 7.43 3.85
C ILE A 32 4.27 8.85 3.76
N SER A 33 3.87 9.69 4.72
CA SER A 33 4.29 11.09 4.77
C SER A 33 5.80 11.25 4.97
N ALA A 34 6.48 10.24 5.53
CA ALA A 34 7.92 10.27 5.77
C ALA A 34 8.76 9.78 4.58
N ASN A 35 8.24 8.82 3.80
CA ASN A 35 9.04 8.08 2.80
C ASN A 35 8.87 8.58 1.35
N ASN A 36 8.20 9.72 1.14
CA ASN A 36 7.87 10.25 -0.20
C ASN A 36 7.19 9.22 -1.12
N HIS A 37 6.51 8.25 -0.50
CA HIS A 37 5.77 7.18 -1.18
C HIS A 37 4.36 7.64 -1.50
N GLN A 38 3.79 7.04 -2.54
CA GLN A 38 2.37 7.12 -2.79
C GLN A 38 1.77 5.75 -2.47
N MET A 39 0.76 5.73 -1.61
CA MET A 39 0.07 4.49 -1.24
C MET A 39 -1.42 4.62 -1.50
N TYR A 40 -1.96 3.62 -2.18
CA TYR A 40 -3.36 3.54 -2.55
C TYR A 40 -3.95 2.25 -2.03
N LEU A 41 -5.15 2.35 -1.46
CA LEU A 41 -5.95 1.18 -1.07
C LEU A 41 -7.17 1.10 -1.96
N HIS A 42 -7.54 -0.13 -2.33
CA HIS A 42 -8.80 -0.35 -3.01
C HIS A 42 -9.49 -1.64 -2.56
N GLN A 43 -10.82 -1.61 -2.51
CA GLN A 43 -11.68 -2.77 -2.26
C GLN A 43 -13.02 -2.55 -2.97
N GLY A 44 -13.29 -3.30 -4.04
CA GLY A 44 -14.45 -3.05 -4.89
C GLY A 44 -14.44 -1.61 -5.43
N GLN A 45 -15.42 -0.80 -5.01
CA GLN A 45 -15.54 0.62 -5.37
C GLN A 45 -14.89 1.58 -4.35
N LEU A 46 -14.47 1.08 -3.18
CA LEU A 46 -13.81 1.89 -2.17
C LEU A 46 -12.35 2.12 -2.60
N ILE A 47 -11.92 3.37 -2.62
CA ILE A 47 -10.55 3.77 -2.94
C ILE A 47 -10.10 4.83 -1.95
N ALA A 48 -8.88 4.70 -1.43
CA ALA A 48 -8.24 5.72 -0.62
C ALA A 48 -6.81 5.98 -1.06
N ASP A 49 -6.47 7.27 -1.09
CA ASP A 49 -5.11 7.76 -1.06
C ASP A 49 -4.70 7.86 0.41
N ALA A 50 -3.67 7.12 0.79
CA ALA A 50 -3.25 7.04 2.18
C ALA A 50 -2.41 8.25 2.63
N GLY A 51 -2.05 9.18 1.74
CA GLY A 51 -1.61 10.54 2.09
C GLY A 51 -2.77 11.45 2.53
N HIS A 52 -4.01 11.12 2.11
CA HIS A 52 -5.21 11.89 2.44
C HIS A 52 -5.98 11.28 3.62
N LEU A 53 -5.58 11.63 4.85
CA LEU A 53 -6.09 11.02 6.08
C LEU A 53 -7.63 10.86 6.17
N PRO A 54 -8.47 11.86 5.85
CA PRO A 54 -9.93 11.67 5.88
C PRO A 54 -10.45 10.56 4.97
N LYS A 55 -9.87 10.40 3.77
CA LYS A 55 -10.24 9.33 2.82
C LYS A 55 -9.78 7.97 3.34
N LEU A 56 -8.56 7.93 3.89
CA LEU A 56 -8.01 6.72 4.51
C LEU A 56 -8.87 6.24 5.69
N MET A 57 -9.27 7.15 6.57
CA MET A 57 -10.17 6.83 7.68
C MET A 57 -11.53 6.34 7.18
N SER A 58 -12.11 7.02 6.19
CA SER A 58 -13.37 6.60 5.57
C SER A 58 -13.27 5.21 4.94
N PHE A 59 -12.14 4.88 4.32
CA PHE A 59 -11.92 3.56 3.72
C PHE A 59 -11.98 2.46 4.79
N PHE A 60 -11.24 2.59 5.89
CA PHE A 60 -11.24 1.59 6.96
C PHE A 60 -12.56 1.53 7.75
N LEU A 61 -13.38 2.59 7.68
CA LEU A 61 -14.72 2.60 8.27
C LEU A 61 -15.74 1.79 7.44
N PHE A 62 -15.62 1.83 6.11
CA PHE A 62 -16.61 1.23 5.20
C PHE A 62 -16.14 -0.05 4.53
N MET A 63 -14.89 -0.47 4.75
CA MET A 63 -14.39 -1.70 4.17
C MET A 63 -15.16 -2.93 4.66
N ASP A 64 -15.31 -3.90 3.77
CA ASP A 64 -15.86 -5.21 4.06
C ASP A 64 -14.75 -6.10 4.64
N MET A 65 -14.96 -6.65 5.84
CA MET A 65 -13.99 -7.52 6.50
C MET A 65 -13.93 -8.92 5.88
N ASP A 66 -14.95 -9.34 5.11
CA ASP A 66 -14.97 -10.64 4.44
C ASP A 66 -14.27 -10.63 3.08
N GLN A 67 -13.79 -9.45 2.65
CA GLN A 67 -13.10 -9.26 1.37
C GLN A 67 -11.68 -8.73 1.58
N PRO A 68 -10.70 -9.18 0.79
CA PRO A 68 -9.36 -8.64 0.89
C PRO A 68 -9.33 -7.20 0.33
N ILE A 69 -8.45 -6.39 0.89
CA ILE A 69 -8.08 -5.12 0.27
C ILE A 69 -6.90 -5.35 -0.67
N ILE A 70 -6.72 -4.43 -1.60
CA ILE A 70 -5.49 -4.34 -2.37
C ILE A 70 -4.79 -3.04 -1.99
N LEU A 71 -3.54 -3.19 -1.57
CA LEU A 71 -2.62 -2.11 -1.28
C LEU A 71 -1.65 -1.97 -2.46
N ILE A 72 -1.48 -0.75 -2.95
CA ILE A 72 -0.51 -0.41 -3.99
C ILE A 72 0.45 0.61 -3.39
N ILE A 73 1.75 0.37 -3.53
CA ILE A 73 2.80 1.26 -3.06
C ILE A 73 3.68 1.62 -4.26
N ASP A 74 3.77 2.91 -4.56
CA ASP A 74 4.64 3.51 -5.57
C ASP A 74 5.72 4.34 -4.88
N GLY A 75 7.00 4.02 -5.12
CA GLY A 75 8.11 4.73 -4.51
C GLY A 75 9.41 3.94 -4.52
N GLU A 76 10.33 4.30 -3.63
CA GLU A 76 11.65 3.68 -3.50
C GLU A 76 11.68 2.70 -2.33
N ASN A 77 12.40 1.58 -2.44
CA ASN A 77 12.49 0.59 -1.35
C ASN A 77 11.09 0.13 -0.88
N VAL A 78 10.21 -0.17 -1.84
CA VAL A 78 8.80 -0.44 -1.55
C VAL A 78 8.64 -1.65 -0.64
N GLU A 79 9.46 -2.68 -0.82
CA GLU A 79 9.47 -3.87 0.02
C GLU A 79 9.77 -3.54 1.49
N VAL A 80 10.70 -2.62 1.75
CA VAL A 80 11.04 -2.19 3.11
C VAL A 80 9.85 -1.50 3.77
N SER A 81 9.21 -0.58 3.05
CA SER A 81 8.04 0.13 3.58
C SER A 81 6.83 -0.77 3.77
N TYR A 82 6.64 -1.76 2.89
CA TYR A 82 5.62 -2.79 3.10
C TYR A 82 5.90 -3.61 4.36
N ASN A 83 7.14 -4.06 4.56
CA ASN A 83 7.51 -4.85 5.74
C ASN A 83 7.33 -4.07 7.06
N GLU A 84 7.60 -2.77 7.07
CA GLU A 84 7.32 -1.90 8.23
C GLU A 84 5.82 -1.76 8.51
N LEU A 85 5.03 -1.63 7.46
CA LEU A 85 3.58 -1.54 7.55
C LEU A 85 2.95 -2.84 8.02
N GLU A 86 3.39 -3.97 7.46
CA GLU A 86 2.95 -5.32 7.82
C GLU A 86 3.19 -5.60 9.30
N LYS A 87 4.37 -5.26 9.83
CA LYS A 87 4.65 -5.32 11.28
C LYS A 87 3.71 -4.45 12.12
N CYS A 88 3.28 -3.31 11.61
CA CYS A 88 2.30 -2.48 12.32
C CYS A 88 0.90 -3.10 12.36
N TRP A 89 0.60 -4.01 11.44
CA TRP A 89 -0.71 -4.62 11.24
C TRP A 89 -0.74 -6.13 11.54
N GLU A 90 0.39 -6.72 11.96
CA GLU A 90 0.58 -8.16 12.12
C GLU A 90 -0.56 -8.84 12.90
N GLU A 91 -0.98 -8.24 14.01
CA GLU A 91 -2.08 -8.76 14.86
C GLU A 91 -3.47 -8.67 14.21
N HIS A 92 -3.61 -8.04 13.04
CA HIS A 92 -4.88 -7.82 12.34
C HIS A 92 -4.95 -8.53 11.00
N ILE A 93 -3.80 -8.90 10.43
CA ILE A 93 -3.69 -9.53 9.12
C ILE A 93 -3.92 -11.03 9.28
N ALA A 94 -4.93 -11.55 8.57
CA ALA A 94 -5.18 -12.97 8.47
C ALA A 94 -4.24 -13.63 7.45
N ASN A 95 -4.09 -12.97 6.31
CA ASN A 95 -3.17 -13.37 5.26
C ASN A 95 -2.79 -12.18 4.39
N THR A 96 -1.67 -12.32 3.71
CA THR A 96 -1.21 -11.35 2.72
C THR A 96 -0.45 -12.06 1.61
N SER A 97 -0.51 -11.49 0.41
CA SER A 97 0.23 -11.99 -0.74
C SER A 97 0.66 -10.84 -1.64
N CYS A 98 1.89 -10.89 -2.13
CA CYS A 98 2.35 -10.00 -3.18
C CYS A 98 1.73 -10.43 -4.52
N ARG A 99 1.00 -9.53 -5.18
CA ARG A 99 0.33 -9.81 -6.45
C ARG A 99 1.26 -9.50 -7.62
N LYS A 100 1.90 -8.34 -7.60
CA LYS A 100 2.79 -7.84 -8.66
C LYS A 100 3.87 -6.96 -8.08
N LYS A 101 5.06 -7.07 -8.65
CA LYS A 101 6.21 -6.18 -8.43
C LYS A 101 6.64 -5.64 -9.78
N TYR A 102 6.73 -4.33 -9.90
CA TYR A 102 7.30 -3.65 -11.06
C TYR A 102 8.52 -2.88 -10.61
N THR A 103 9.66 -3.17 -11.23
CA THR A 103 10.86 -2.34 -11.14
C THR A 103 10.81 -1.25 -12.21
N GLU A 104 11.61 -0.20 -12.04
CA GLU A 104 11.75 0.89 -13.02
C GLU A 104 11.99 0.38 -14.45
N SER A 105 12.87 -0.60 -14.62
CA SER A 105 13.17 -1.21 -15.92
C SER A 105 11.95 -1.91 -16.54
N MET A 106 11.13 -2.58 -15.72
CA MET A 106 9.91 -3.25 -16.18
C MET A 106 8.78 -2.27 -16.49
N MET A 107 8.71 -1.15 -15.76
CA MET A 107 7.77 -0.07 -16.06
C MET A 107 8.11 0.53 -17.43
N ASN A 108 9.34 0.97 -17.64
CA ASN A 108 9.78 1.58 -18.89
C ASN A 108 9.62 0.65 -20.12
N ALA A 109 9.75 -0.67 -19.94
CA ALA A 109 9.55 -1.64 -21.02
C ALA A 109 8.08 -1.92 -21.35
N ASN A 110 7.16 -1.75 -20.39
CA ASN A 110 5.75 -2.15 -20.54
C ASN A 110 4.76 -0.97 -20.51
N THR A 111 5.22 0.27 -20.31
CA THR A 111 4.39 1.47 -20.33
C THR A 111 4.68 2.33 -21.55
N SER A 112 4.37 1.80 -22.73
CA SER A 112 3.89 2.65 -23.82
C SER A 112 2.40 2.39 -23.96
N ILE A 113 1.58 3.15 -23.25
CA ILE A 113 0.25 3.45 -23.81
C ILE A 113 0.57 4.47 -24.90
N ILE A 114 0.59 4.01 -26.15
CA ILE A 114 0.59 4.89 -27.30
C ILE A 114 -0.76 5.60 -27.24
N VAL A 115 -0.76 6.87 -26.84
CA VAL A 115 -1.92 7.76 -26.95
C VAL A 115 -1.91 8.38 -28.33
#